data_AF-A0AA97GDZ8-F1
#
_entry.id   AF-A0AA97GDZ8-F1
#
_cell.length_a   1.000
_cell.length_b   1.000
_cell.length_c   1.000
_cell.angle_alpha   90.00
_cell.angle_beta   90.00
_cell.angle_gamma   90.00
#
_symmetry.space_group_name_H-M   'P 1'
#
loop_
_entity.id
_entity.type
_entity.pdbx_description
1 polymer ?
#
loop_
_entity_poly.entity_id
_entity_poly.type
_entity_poly.pdbx_seq_one_letter_code
_entity_poly.pdbx_strand_id
1 'polypeptide(L)'
;MIPLPDRKEAVALIQEAVSQGARKVKACAALNLSIRTVQRWQNDVEQVREDQRQYADRPMPANQLTKSEQNEILKVCNSERFKSKSPSQIVPTLADEGVYMASESSFYRVFKANNQQHHRGRSRKPGKRKPTSHRATGPNQLWS
;
A
#
# COMPACT_ATOMS: atom_id res chain seq x y z
N MET A 1 6.04 9.71 11.75
CA MET A 1 6.07 11.03 11.09
C MET A 1 5.85 12.05 12.20
N ILE A 2 6.76 13.01 12.39
CA ILE A 2 6.70 13.91 13.57
C ILE A 2 5.71 15.05 13.28
N PRO A 3 4.59 15.15 14.02
CA PRO A 3 3.61 16.24 13.90
C PRO A 3 4.22 17.63 14.10
N LEU A 4 3.55 18.68 13.60
CA LEU A 4 4.03 20.06 13.77
C LEU A 4 4.23 20.47 15.25
N PRO A 5 3.32 20.15 16.20
CA PRO A 5 3.54 20.44 17.62
C PRO A 5 4.85 19.86 18.16
N ASP A 6 5.07 18.56 17.96
CA ASP A 6 6.27 17.84 18.41
C ASP A 6 7.55 18.40 17.77
N ARG A 7 7.50 18.86 16.51
CA ARG A 7 8.65 19.52 15.86
C ARG A 7 8.98 20.86 16.52
N LYS A 8 7.96 21.66 16.86
CA LYS A 8 8.14 22.95 17.52
C LYS A 8 8.77 22.75 18.90
N GLU A 9 8.27 21.78 19.66
CA GLU A 9 8.81 21.41 20.97
C GLU A 9 10.26 20.92 20.86
N ALA A 10 10.56 19.99 19.95
CA ALA A 10 11.91 19.49 19.74
C ALA A 10 12.89 20.60 19.36
N VAL A 11 12.48 21.55 18.50
CA VAL A 11 13.31 22.71 18.13
C VAL A 11 13.55 23.64 19.32
N ALA A 12 12.52 23.91 20.13
CA ALA A 12 12.65 24.74 21.33
C ALA A 12 13.65 24.15 22.33
N LEU A 13 13.52 22.86 22.65
CA LEU A 13 14.45 22.14 23.54
C LEU A 13 15.89 22.13 23.00
N ILE A 14 16.06 21.97 21.69
CA ILE A 14 17.38 22.04 21.05
C ILE A 14 17.97 23.45 21.14
N GLN A 15 17.17 24.50 20.93
CA GLN A 15 17.62 25.88 21.04
C GLN A 15 18.00 26.25 22.47
N GLU A 16 17.22 25.81 23.46
CA GLU A 16 17.52 25.96 24.88
C GLU A 16 18.85 25.28 25.25
N ALA A 17 19.03 24.01 24.85
CA ALA A 17 20.29 23.31 25.13
C ALA A 17 21.50 24.01 24.48
N VAL A 18 21.34 24.55 23.27
CA VAL A 18 22.39 25.28 22.57
C VAL A 18 22.70 26.63 23.23
N SER A 19 21.69 27.36 23.73
CA SER A 19 21.92 28.61 24.46
C SER A 19 22.64 28.38 25.79
N GLN A 20 22.44 27.21 26.40
CA GLN A 20 23.20 26.74 27.58
C GLN A 20 24.60 26.17 27.24
N GLY A 21 25.05 26.29 25.99
CA GLY A 21 26.41 25.94 25.56
C GLY A 21 26.58 24.55 24.95
N ALA A 22 25.50 23.77 24.75
CA ALA A 22 25.60 22.48 24.09
C ALA A 22 25.88 22.63 22.58
N ARG A 23 26.70 21.74 22.02
CA ARG A 23 26.84 21.65 20.56
C ARG A 23 25.51 21.20 19.94
N LYS A 24 25.00 21.93 18.93
CA LYS A 24 23.72 21.61 18.25
C LYS A 24 23.61 20.14 17.82
N VAL A 25 24.69 19.53 17.33
CA VAL A 25 24.73 18.10 16.97
C VAL A 25 24.42 17.18 18.16
N LYS A 26 24.97 17.48 19.35
CA LYS A 26 24.75 16.71 20.57
C LYS A 26 23.33 16.90 21.11
N ALA A 27 22.82 18.13 21.07
CA ALA A 27 21.43 18.43 21.45
C ALA A 27 20.42 17.70 20.55
N CYS A 28 20.64 17.68 19.22
CA CYS A 28 19.81 16.90 18.30
C CYS A 28 19.88 15.40 18.59
N ALA A 29 21.08 14.87 18.86
CA ALA A 29 21.29 13.45 19.15
C ALA A 29 20.57 12.97 20.42
N ALA A 30 20.44 13.83 21.44
CA ALA A 30 19.68 13.51 22.65
C ALA A 30 18.19 13.21 22.38
N LEU A 31 17.61 13.83 21.37
CA LEU A 31 16.24 13.57 20.89
C LEU A 31 16.17 12.49 19.81
N ASN A 32 17.26 11.76 19.56
CA ASN A 32 17.40 10.81 18.44
C ASN A 32 17.14 11.45 17.06
N LEU A 33 17.47 12.74 16.91
CA LEU A 33 17.33 13.47 15.65
C LEU A 33 18.70 13.74 15.02
N SER A 34 18.78 13.61 13.71
CA SER A 34 19.94 14.12 12.98
C SER A 34 19.90 15.64 12.92
N ILE A 35 21.06 16.30 12.96
CA ILE A 35 21.14 17.77 12.78
C ILE A 35 20.50 18.21 11.45
N ARG A 36 20.62 17.40 10.39
CA ARG A 36 20.01 17.67 9.08
C ARG A 36 18.49 17.64 9.12
N THR A 37 17.90 16.77 9.94
CA THR A 37 16.44 16.71 10.13
C THR A 37 15.93 18.04 10.69
N VAL A 38 16.60 18.55 11.72
CA VAL A 38 16.25 19.80 12.40
C VAL A 38 16.49 21.00 11.48
N GLN A 39 17.62 21.04 10.77
CA GLN A 39 17.90 22.06 9.75
C GLN A 39 16.82 22.09 8.67
N ARG A 40 16.39 20.93 8.17
CA ARG A 40 15.32 20.82 7.16
C ARG A 40 13.98 21.37 7.65
N TRP A 41 13.67 21.22 8.94
CA TRP A 41 12.47 21.84 9.53
C TRP A 41 12.57 23.36 9.61
N GLN A 42 13.79 23.91 9.64
CA GLN A 42 14.09 25.34 9.82
C GLN A 42 14.55 26.06 8.53
N ASN A 43 14.54 25.40 7.36
CA ASN A 43 15.09 25.96 6.10
C ASN A 43 14.45 27.32 5.72
N ASP A 44 15.22 28.40 5.88
CA ASP A 44 15.00 29.82 5.54
C ASP A 44 13.73 30.50 6.08
N VAL A 45 13.05 29.87 7.03
CA VAL A 45 11.88 30.47 7.70
C VAL A 45 12.13 30.48 9.20
N GLU A 46 11.81 31.60 9.83
CA GLU A 46 11.89 31.76 11.30
C GLU A 46 10.99 30.74 12.03
N GLN A 47 10.06 30.11 11.32
CA GLN A 47 9.10 29.15 11.83
C GLN A 47 9.41 27.70 11.40
N VAL A 48 9.23 26.77 12.36
CA VAL A 48 9.35 25.32 12.14
C VAL A 48 8.28 24.85 11.16
N ARG A 49 8.70 24.27 10.03
CA ARG A 49 7.80 23.80 8.97
C ARG A 49 7.15 22.46 9.33
N GLU A 50 5.87 22.37 9.01
CA GLU A 50 5.11 21.12 9.08
C GLU A 50 5.58 20.13 8.01
N ASP A 51 5.05 18.91 8.06
CA ASP A 51 5.39 17.91 7.07
C ASP A 51 4.67 18.13 5.75
N GLN A 52 5.42 18.58 4.75
CA GLN A 52 4.87 18.86 3.42
C GLN A 52 4.56 17.61 2.58
N ARG A 53 4.93 16.39 3.03
CA ARG A 53 4.67 15.15 2.26
C ARG A 53 3.19 14.81 2.15
N GLN A 54 2.37 15.30 3.08
CA GLN A 54 0.91 15.16 3.03
C GLN A 54 0.26 16.06 1.99
N TYR A 55 0.84 17.25 1.78
CA TYR A 55 0.35 18.25 0.82
C TYR A 55 0.97 18.12 -0.57
N ALA A 56 1.79 17.09 -0.80
CA ALA A 56 2.36 16.85 -2.11
C ALA A 56 1.25 16.56 -3.13
N ASP A 57 1.23 17.31 -4.23
CA ASP A 57 0.33 17.07 -5.35
C ASP A 57 0.59 15.69 -5.93
N ARG A 58 -0.45 14.86 -5.94
CA ARG A 58 -0.43 13.50 -6.51
C ARG A 58 -1.38 13.49 -7.71
N PRO A 59 -0.96 13.99 -8.88
CA PRO A 59 -1.80 13.99 -10.05
C PRO A 59 -2.18 12.57 -10.45
N MET A 60 -3.33 12.46 -11.11
CA MET A 60 -3.82 11.18 -11.63
C MET A 60 -2.81 10.65 -12.68
N PRO A 61 -2.37 9.39 -12.59
CA PRO A 61 -1.50 8.81 -13.61
C PRO A 61 -2.17 8.85 -14.99
N ALA A 62 -1.40 9.19 -16.04
CA ALA A 62 -1.92 9.28 -17.41
C ALA A 62 -2.55 7.98 -17.91
N ASN A 63 -2.05 6.83 -17.44
CA ASN A 63 -2.53 5.49 -17.82
C ASN A 63 -3.67 4.98 -16.93
N GLN A 64 -4.27 5.85 -16.10
CA GLN A 64 -5.38 5.45 -15.26
C GLN A 64 -6.65 5.27 -16.09
N LEU A 65 -7.25 4.09 -16.00
CA LEU A 65 -8.54 3.79 -16.63
C LEU A 65 -9.59 4.83 -16.22
N THR A 66 -10.22 5.42 -17.23
CA THR A 66 -11.37 6.30 -17.10
C THR A 66 -12.55 5.55 -16.49
N LYS A 67 -13.53 6.27 -15.95
CA LYS A 67 -14.76 5.67 -15.42
C LYS A 67 -15.53 4.89 -16.49
N SER A 68 -15.47 5.34 -17.76
CA SER A 68 -16.14 4.68 -18.87
C SER A 68 -15.52 3.29 -19.14
N GLU A 69 -14.20 3.23 -19.25
CA GLU A 69 -13.47 1.96 -19.46
C GLU A 69 -13.66 1.00 -18.29
N GLN A 70 -13.66 1.50 -17.04
CA GLN A 70 -13.95 0.68 -15.87
C GLN A 70 -15.36 0.08 -15.92
N ASN A 71 -16.35 0.86 -16.35
CA ASN A 71 -17.72 0.38 -16.51
C ASN A 71 -17.85 -0.65 -17.62
N GLU A 72 -17.12 -0.48 -18.72
CA GLU A 72 -17.07 -1.47 -19.80
C GLU A 72 -16.49 -2.80 -19.33
N ILE A 73 -15.37 -2.77 -18.60
CA ILE A 73 -14.77 -3.94 -17.94
C ILE A 73 -15.80 -4.64 -17.05
N LEU A 74 -16.54 -3.87 -16.21
CA LEU A 74 -17.56 -4.43 -15.32
C LEU A 74 -18.73 -5.06 -16.10
N LYS A 75 -19.18 -4.43 -17.19
CA LYS A 75 -20.24 -4.98 -18.06
C LYS A 75 -19.83 -6.32 -18.65
N VAL A 76 -18.61 -6.40 -19.19
CA VAL A 76 -18.07 -7.62 -19.79
C VAL A 76 -17.93 -8.71 -18.73
N CYS A 77 -17.36 -8.38 -17.58
CA CYS A 77 -17.15 -9.34 -16.49
C CYS A 77 -18.46 -9.87 -15.89
N ASN A 78 -19.52 -9.06 -15.85
CA ASN A 78 -20.82 -9.47 -15.32
C ASN A 78 -21.78 -9.95 -16.41
N SER A 79 -21.35 -10.04 -17.66
CA SER A 79 -22.12 -10.67 -18.73
C SER A 79 -22.35 -12.16 -18.46
N GLU A 80 -23.40 -12.72 -19.03
CA GLU A 80 -23.75 -14.13 -18.87
C GLU A 80 -22.58 -15.07 -19.23
N ARG A 81 -21.79 -14.68 -20.23
CA ARG A 81 -20.61 -15.39 -20.72
C ARG A 81 -19.49 -15.49 -19.69
N PHE A 82 -19.27 -14.44 -18.89
CA PHE A 82 -18.11 -14.32 -18.00
C PHE A 82 -18.46 -14.26 -16.51
N LYS A 83 -19.75 -14.24 -16.13
CA LYS A 83 -20.21 -14.08 -14.74
C LYS A 83 -19.54 -15.01 -13.73
N SER A 84 -19.21 -16.23 -14.14
CA SER A 84 -18.59 -17.27 -13.30
C SER A 84 -17.07 -17.39 -13.46
N LYS A 85 -16.45 -16.59 -14.34
CA LYS A 85 -15.02 -16.66 -14.65
C LYS A 85 -14.23 -15.61 -13.86
N SER A 86 -12.97 -15.91 -13.55
CA SER A 86 -12.03 -14.96 -12.92
C SER A 86 -11.36 -14.06 -13.95
N PRO A 87 -10.80 -12.90 -13.56
CA PRO A 87 -9.97 -12.08 -14.46
C PRO A 87 -8.88 -12.86 -15.20
N SER A 88 -8.22 -13.79 -14.51
CA SER A 88 -7.22 -14.71 -15.09
C SER A 88 -7.75 -15.61 -16.21
N GLN A 89 -9.07 -15.82 -16.30
CA GLN A 89 -9.72 -16.58 -17.37
C GLN A 89 -10.32 -15.65 -18.43
N ILE A 90 -10.87 -14.50 -18.02
CA ILE A 90 -11.53 -13.53 -18.89
C ILE A 90 -10.51 -12.88 -19.83
N VAL A 91 -9.40 -12.37 -19.29
CA VAL A 91 -8.42 -11.61 -20.06
C VAL A 91 -7.78 -12.44 -21.17
N PRO A 92 -7.31 -13.68 -20.95
CA PRO A 92 -6.82 -14.52 -22.05
C PRO A 92 -7.90 -14.82 -23.09
N THR A 93 -9.13 -15.13 -22.66
CA THR A 93 -10.24 -15.39 -23.60
C THR A 93 -10.50 -14.19 -24.51
N LEU A 94 -10.46 -12.96 -23.98
CA LEU A 94 -10.62 -11.73 -24.78
C LEU A 94 -9.40 -11.49 -25.69
N ALA A 95 -8.20 -11.80 -25.22
CA ALA A 95 -6.98 -11.67 -26.00
C ALA A 95 -6.96 -12.64 -27.19
N ASP A 96 -7.43 -13.88 -27.02
CA ASP A 96 -7.61 -14.86 -28.09
C ASP A 96 -8.59 -14.37 -29.17
N GLU A 97 -9.54 -13.50 -28.79
CA GLU A 97 -10.50 -12.82 -29.68
C GLU A 97 -9.95 -11.53 -30.30
N GLY A 98 -8.70 -11.15 -29.99
CA GLY A 98 -8.09 -9.91 -30.44
C GLY A 98 -8.60 -8.65 -29.73
N VAL A 99 -9.33 -8.80 -28.61
CA VAL A 99 -9.91 -7.69 -27.85
C VAL A 99 -9.07 -7.40 -26.62
N TYR A 100 -8.42 -6.24 -26.59
CA TYR A 100 -7.68 -5.76 -25.41
C TYR A 100 -8.40 -4.59 -24.73
N MET A 101 -8.79 -4.79 -23.47
CA MET A 101 -9.38 -3.73 -22.63
C MET A 101 -8.37 -3.19 -21.61
N ALA A 102 -7.73 -4.09 -20.85
CA ALA A 102 -6.71 -3.74 -19.86
C ALA A 102 -5.96 -5.00 -19.41
N SER A 103 -4.86 -4.81 -18.69
CA SER A 103 -4.12 -5.91 -18.05
C SER A 103 -4.95 -6.65 -17.00
N GLU A 104 -4.62 -7.91 -16.73
CA GLU A 104 -5.24 -8.72 -15.66
C GLU A 104 -5.19 -8.03 -14.29
N SER A 105 -4.05 -7.40 -13.97
CA SER A 105 -3.89 -6.64 -12.72
C SER A 105 -4.88 -5.45 -12.62
N SER A 106 -5.19 -4.82 -13.75
CA SER A 106 -6.18 -3.74 -13.83
C SER A 106 -7.59 -4.27 -13.59
N PHE A 107 -7.95 -5.44 -14.15
CA PHE A 107 -9.23 -6.09 -13.87
C PHE A 107 -9.39 -6.39 -12.38
N TYR A 108 -8.36 -6.94 -11.73
CA TYR A 108 -8.39 -7.16 -10.28
C TYR A 108 -8.54 -5.86 -9.48
N ARG A 109 -7.85 -4.78 -9.88
CA ARG A 109 -8.00 -3.46 -9.23
C ARG A 109 -9.43 -2.93 -9.37
N VAL A 110 -10.04 -3.04 -10.55
CA VAL A 110 -11.44 -2.62 -10.79
C VAL A 110 -12.41 -3.46 -9.96
N PHE A 111 -12.21 -4.79 -9.88
CA PHE A 111 -13.03 -5.66 -9.04
C PHE A 111 -12.92 -5.31 -7.56
N LYS A 112 -11.70 -5.05 -7.08
CA LYS A 112 -11.47 -4.67 -5.68
C LYS A 112 -12.15 -3.33 -5.37
N ALA A 113 -12.02 -2.34 -6.24
CA ALA A 113 -12.64 -1.02 -6.07
C ALA A 113 -14.18 -1.10 -6.04
N ASN A 114 -14.78 -2.04 -6.78
CA ASN A 114 -16.23 -2.25 -6.84
C ASN A 114 -16.74 -3.35 -5.91
N ASN A 115 -15.89 -3.86 -5.01
CA ASN A 115 -16.25 -4.93 -4.08
C ASN A 115 -16.80 -6.20 -4.76
N GLN A 116 -16.27 -6.54 -5.95
CA GLN A 116 -16.66 -7.71 -6.75
C GLN A 116 -15.60 -8.82 -6.78
N GLN A 117 -14.53 -8.69 -5.97
CA GLN A 117 -13.49 -9.71 -5.81
C GLN A 117 -13.96 -10.79 -4.83
N HIS A 118 -15.01 -11.52 -5.21
CA HIS A 118 -15.57 -12.62 -4.46
C HIS A 118 -15.45 -13.92 -5.24
N HIS A 119 -15.66 -15.04 -4.54
CA HIS A 119 -15.70 -16.35 -5.17
C HIS A 119 -16.79 -16.37 -6.25
N ARG A 120 -16.39 -16.65 -7.50
CA ARG A 120 -17.29 -16.78 -8.65
C ARG A 120 -17.51 -18.25 -8.98
N GLY A 121 -18.69 -18.58 -9.47
CA GLY A 121 -19.10 -19.96 -9.77
C GLY A 121 -19.69 -20.72 -8.59
N ARG A 122 -20.15 -21.95 -8.86
CA ARG A 122 -20.90 -22.79 -7.91
C ARG A 122 -20.02 -23.64 -6.98
N SER A 123 -18.70 -23.58 -7.14
CA SER A 123 -17.79 -24.34 -6.28
C SER A 123 -17.95 -23.94 -4.81
N ARG A 124 -17.83 -24.92 -3.90
CA ARG A 124 -17.76 -24.62 -2.47
C ARG A 124 -16.47 -23.85 -2.19
N LYS A 125 -16.58 -22.88 -1.28
CA LYS A 125 -15.39 -22.19 -0.75
C LYS A 125 -14.41 -23.24 -0.18
N PRO A 126 -13.10 -23.14 -0.48
CA PRO A 126 -12.11 -24.02 0.11
C PRO A 126 -12.21 -23.99 1.65
N GLY A 127 -12.37 -25.14 2.26
CA GLY A 127 -12.36 -25.27 3.72
C GLY A 127 -10.93 -25.21 4.23
N LYS A 128 -10.70 -24.49 5.34
CA LYS A 128 -9.41 -24.55 6.05
C LYS A 128 -9.28 -25.93 6.69
N ARG A 129 -8.32 -26.74 6.23
CA ARG A 129 -7.93 -27.99 6.89
C ARG A 129 -6.79 -27.69 7.85
N LYS A 130 -6.86 -28.19 9.09
CA LYS A 130 -5.70 -28.15 9.99
C LYS A 130 -4.60 -29.02 9.37
N PRO A 131 -3.34 -28.55 9.28
CA PRO A 131 -2.24 -29.41 8.88
C PRO A 131 -2.20 -30.63 9.79
N THR A 132 -2.05 -31.83 9.20
CA THR A 132 -1.88 -33.04 9.99
C THR A 132 -0.51 -32.99 10.65
N SER A 133 -0.46 -32.84 11.96
CA SER A 133 0.79 -32.98 12.71
C SER A 133 1.02 -34.46 12.98
N HIS A 134 2.00 -35.04 12.30
CA HIS A 134 2.45 -36.38 12.61
C HIS A 134 3.50 -36.32 13.72
N ARG A 135 3.36 -37.16 14.76
CA ARG A 135 4.33 -37.28 15.86
C ARG A 135 4.86 -38.72 15.87
N ALA A 136 6.17 -38.88 15.67
CA ALA A 136 6.85 -40.15 15.91
C ALA A 136 7.16 -40.30 17.41
N THR A 137 6.87 -41.47 17.96
CA THR A 137 7.30 -41.95 19.27
C THR A 137 8.40 -43.01 19.18
N GLY A 138 8.78 -43.44 17.97
CA GLY A 138 9.82 -44.43 17.74
C GLY A 138 10.45 -44.36 16.33
N PRO A 139 11.55 -45.09 16.10
CA PRO A 139 12.22 -45.14 14.80
C PRO A 139 11.30 -45.72 13.72
N ASN A 140 11.45 -45.26 12.46
CA ASN A 140 10.70 -45.70 11.28
C ASN A 140 9.18 -45.44 11.30
N GLN A 141 8.69 -44.48 12.08
CA GLN A 141 7.26 -44.15 12.15
C GLN A 141 6.82 -43.03 11.20
N LEU A 142 7.77 -42.32 10.59
CA LEU A 142 7.50 -41.30 9.58
C LEU A 142 8.40 -41.54 8.38
N TRP A 143 7.81 -41.49 7.19
CA TRP A 143 8.51 -41.53 5.92
C TRP A 143 8.22 -40.22 5.17
N SER A 144 9.27 -39.64 4.61
CA SER A 144 9.24 -38.47 3.72
C SER A 144 9.22 -38.89 2.27
#